data_AF-A0A967FAR2-F1
#
_entry.id   AF-A0A967FAR2-F1
#
_cell.length_a   1.000
_cell.length_b   1.000
_cell.length_c   1.000
_cell.angle_alpha   90.00
_cell.angle_beta   90.00
_cell.angle_gamma   90.00
#
_symmetry.space_group_name_H-M   'P 1'
#
loop_
_entity.id
_entity.type
_entity.pdbx_description
1 polymer ?
#
loop_
_entity_poly.entity_id
_entity_poly.type
_entity_poly.pdbx_seq_one_letter_code
_entity_poly.pdbx_strand_id
1 'polypeptide(L)'
;MREELQRQLDKLDKQRHALLDGLETLTAEQVAFRPGPSKWSIGQVIEHLVISEREIFKCVPEQSQKGQGISSLRNRISYILVVAILKLGLPVPVVSHEMEPEGRSSLTELYRQWDENHLWLRRFVEKLPAEDL
;
A
#
# COMPACT_ATOMS: atom_id res chain seq x y z
N MET A 1 16.65 -15.55 -1.30
CA MET A 1 15.91 -14.46 -0.62
C MET A 1 15.47 -13.39 -1.62
N ARG A 2 16.38 -12.79 -2.39
CA ARG A 2 16.05 -11.86 -3.50
C ARG A 2 15.01 -12.41 -4.48
N GLU A 3 15.22 -13.62 -4.98
CA GLU A 3 14.30 -14.26 -5.94
C GLU A 3 12.90 -14.51 -5.35
N GLU A 4 12.81 -14.77 -4.04
CA GLU A 4 11.51 -14.90 -3.36
C GLU A 4 10.81 -13.53 -3.28
N LEU A 5 11.54 -12.48 -2.91
CA LEU A 5 11.01 -11.12 -2.87
C LEU A 5 10.56 -10.65 -4.25
N GLN A 6 11.34 -10.94 -5.30
CA GLN A 6 10.95 -10.67 -6.70
C GLN A 6 9.69 -11.43 -7.08
N ARG A 7 9.57 -12.72 -6.72
CA ARG A 7 8.34 -13.50 -6.95
C ARG A 7 7.14 -12.91 -6.22
N GLN A 8 7.33 -12.37 -5.01
CA GLN A 8 6.25 -11.70 -4.26
C GLN A 8 5.83 -10.38 -4.93
N LEU A 9 6.79 -9.58 -5.41
CA LEU A 9 6.49 -8.37 -6.19
C LEU A 9 5.74 -8.69 -7.49
N ASP A 10 6.18 -9.71 -8.23
CA ASP A 10 5.50 -10.14 -9.45
C ASP A 10 4.08 -10.63 -9.16
N LYS A 11 3.87 -11.31 -8.04
CA LYS A 11 2.53 -11.73 -7.59
C LYS A 11 1.65 -10.51 -7.28
N LEU A 12 2.19 -9.53 -6.55
CA LEU A 12 1.47 -8.30 -6.22
C LEU A 12 1.08 -7.54 -7.49
N ASP A 13 2.01 -7.40 -8.45
CA ASP A 13 1.74 -6.80 -9.74
C ASP A 13 0.61 -7.51 -10.49
N LYS A 14 0.60 -8.85 -10.51
CA LYS A 14 -0.48 -9.61 -11.16
C LYS A 14 -1.83 -9.38 -10.48
N GLN A 15 -1.87 -9.31 -9.15
CA GLN A 15 -3.10 -9.05 -8.41
C GLN A 15 -3.63 -7.64 -8.68
N ARG A 16 -2.72 -6.66 -8.76
CA ARG A 16 -3.05 -5.27 -9.11
C ARG A 16 -3.62 -5.19 -10.52
N HIS A 17 -2.92 -5.71 -11.53
CA HIS A 17 -3.43 -5.69 -12.90
C HIS A 17 -4.79 -6.39 -13.01
N ALA A 18 -4.96 -7.57 -12.41
CA ALA A 18 -6.25 -8.26 -12.43
C ALA A 18 -7.39 -7.45 -11.76
N LEU A 19 -7.09 -6.72 -10.69
CA LEU A 19 -8.05 -5.81 -10.07
C LEU A 19 -8.41 -4.67 -11.03
N LEU A 20 -7.41 -4.02 -11.63
CA LEU A 20 -7.59 -2.90 -12.53
C LEU A 20 -8.34 -3.31 -13.81
N ASP A 21 -7.93 -4.41 -14.46
CA ASP A 21 -8.61 -4.97 -15.63
C ASP A 21 -10.10 -5.24 -15.36
N GLY A 22 -10.44 -5.69 -14.14
CA GLY A 22 -11.82 -5.89 -13.73
C GLY A 22 -12.64 -4.60 -13.63
N LEU A 23 -11.99 -3.45 -13.45
CA LEU A 23 -12.63 -2.14 -13.34
C LEU A 23 -12.78 -1.44 -14.69
N GLU A 24 -12.02 -1.81 -15.73
CA GLU A 24 -12.10 -1.19 -17.06
C GLU A 24 -13.51 -1.32 -17.69
N THR A 25 -14.24 -2.35 -17.31
CA THR A 25 -15.63 -2.58 -17.79
C THR A 25 -16.68 -1.69 -17.12
N LEU A 26 -16.32 -0.98 -16.04
CA LEU A 26 -17.25 -0.16 -15.27
C LEU A 26 -17.36 1.26 -15.83
N THR A 27 -18.56 1.83 -15.75
CA THR A 27 -18.76 3.24 -16.11
C THR A 27 -18.27 4.18 -15.00
N ALA A 28 -18.02 5.45 -15.34
CA ALA A 28 -17.61 6.46 -14.37
C ALA A 28 -18.63 6.60 -13.22
N GLU A 29 -19.93 6.46 -13.51
CA GLU A 29 -20.99 6.51 -12.51
C GLU A 29 -20.91 5.33 -11.53
N GLN A 30 -20.66 4.12 -12.03
CA GLN A 30 -20.50 2.92 -11.19
C GLN A 30 -19.26 3.04 -10.29
N VAL A 31 -18.19 3.63 -10.80
CA VAL A 31 -16.95 3.85 -10.04
C VAL A 31 -17.15 4.90 -8.95
N ALA A 32 -17.90 5.96 -9.24
CA ALA A 32 -18.21 7.04 -8.30
C ALA A 32 -19.35 6.69 -7.33
N PHE A 33 -20.10 5.63 -7.58
CA PHE A 33 -21.25 5.24 -6.77
C PHE A 33 -20.85 4.90 -5.33
N ARG A 34 -21.51 5.53 -4.36
CA ARG A 34 -21.33 5.26 -2.92
C ARG A 34 -22.52 4.44 -2.43
N PRO A 35 -22.30 3.23 -1.88
CA PRO A 35 -23.40 2.36 -1.43
C PRO A 35 -24.05 2.84 -0.13
N GLY A 36 -23.46 3.84 0.55
CA GLY A 36 -24.04 4.46 1.74
C GLY A 36 -23.25 5.69 2.21
N PRO A 37 -23.79 6.46 3.16
CA PRO A 37 -23.23 7.76 3.58
C PRO A 37 -21.81 7.66 4.19
N SER A 38 -21.53 6.55 4.88
CA SER A 38 -20.24 6.26 5.52
C SER A 38 -19.40 5.25 4.75
N LYS A 39 -19.76 4.96 3.50
CA LYS A 39 -19.04 4.00 2.66
C LYS A 39 -18.28 4.71 1.56
N TRP A 40 -17.15 4.11 1.18
CA TRP A 40 -16.36 4.55 0.04
C TRP A 40 -16.94 4.00 -1.25
N SER A 41 -16.83 4.79 -2.32
CA SER A 41 -17.06 4.31 -3.69
C SER A 41 -15.90 3.40 -4.12
N ILE A 42 -16.06 2.71 -5.26
CA ILE A 42 -14.97 1.92 -5.85
C ILE A 42 -13.75 2.81 -6.11
N GLY A 43 -13.96 3.98 -6.71
CA GLY A 43 -12.87 4.93 -6.97
C GLY A 43 -12.14 5.36 -5.69
N GLN A 44 -12.88 5.60 -4.61
CA GLN A 44 -12.29 5.94 -3.31
C GLN A 44 -11.52 4.79 -2.68
N VAL A 45 -11.98 3.54 -2.84
CA VAL A 45 -11.22 2.36 -2.38
C VAL A 45 -9.89 2.25 -3.14
N ILE A 46 -9.89 2.42 -4.46
CA ILE A 46 -8.66 2.38 -5.26
C ILE A 46 -7.73 3.53 -4.89
N GLU A 47 -8.24 4.74 -4.74
CA GLU A 47 -7.46 5.90 -4.32
C GLU A 47 -6.80 5.67 -2.95
N HIS A 48 -7.54 5.11 -1.99
CA HIS A 48 -6.99 4.74 -0.70
C HIS A 48 -5.83 3.74 -0.83
N LEU A 49 -5.95 2.69 -1.66
CA LEU A 49 -4.88 1.72 -1.88
C LEU A 49 -3.60 2.38 -2.44
N VAL A 50 -3.77 3.26 -3.43
CA VAL A 50 -2.65 3.98 -4.08
C VAL A 50 -1.94 4.90 -3.08
N ILE A 51 -2.71 5.63 -2.26
CA ILE A 51 -2.16 6.55 -1.27
C ILE A 51 -1.50 5.78 -0.12
N SER A 52 -2.16 4.76 0.42
CA SER A 52 -1.61 3.94 1.51
C SER A 52 -0.26 3.33 1.13
N GLU A 53 -0.09 2.89 -0.11
CA GLU A 53 1.19 2.38 -0.59
C GLU A 53 2.30 3.46 -0.55
N ARG A 54 2.02 4.68 -1.02
CA ARG A 54 2.96 5.81 -0.95
C ARG A 54 3.33 6.17 0.48
N GLU A 55 2.34 6.20 1.36
CA GLU A 55 2.55 6.51 2.78
C GLU A 55 3.41 5.44 3.47
N ILE A 56 3.21 4.17 3.14
CA ILE A 56 4.06 3.07 3.64
C ILE A 56 5.51 3.27 3.17
N PHE A 57 5.74 3.72 1.94
CA PHE A 57 7.09 3.98 1.44
C PHE A 57 7.83 5.05 2.25
N LYS A 58 7.14 6.05 2.80
CA LYS A 58 7.77 7.05 3.68
C LYS A 58 8.33 6.45 4.97
N CYS A 59 7.81 5.30 5.41
CA CYS A 59 8.31 4.58 6.58
C CYS A 59 9.53 3.69 6.28
N VAL A 60 9.88 3.50 5.01
CA VAL A 60 11.07 2.74 4.63
C VAL A 60 12.29 3.63 4.86
N PRO A 61 13.19 3.29 5.80
CA PRO A 61 14.34 4.13 6.11
C PRO A 61 15.21 4.30 4.86
N GLU A 62 15.62 5.54 4.57
CA GLU A 62 16.64 5.80 3.57
C GLU A 62 17.91 5.03 3.95
N GLN A 63 18.58 4.41 2.96
CA GLN A 63 19.81 3.62 3.16
C GLN A 63 20.94 4.41 3.89
N SER A 64 20.81 5.74 3.98
CA SER A 64 21.69 6.65 4.70
C SER A 64 21.53 6.62 6.23
N GLN A 65 20.47 6.01 6.78
CA GLN A 65 20.23 5.92 8.23
C GLN A 65 20.82 4.66 8.89
N LYS A 66 21.90 4.10 8.34
CA LYS A 66 22.75 3.09 9.00
C LYS A 66 23.33 3.68 10.29
N GLY A 67 22.58 3.60 11.39
CA GLY A 67 23.02 4.10 12.69
C GLY A 67 22.04 3.95 13.85
N GLN A 68 20.75 3.79 13.60
CA GLN A 68 19.77 3.56 14.68
C GLN A 68 19.18 2.17 14.57
N GLY A 69 19.89 1.19 15.13
CA GLY A 69 19.29 -0.11 15.45
C GLY A 69 18.17 0.10 16.47
N ILE A 70 16.95 0.28 15.99
CA ILE A 70 15.76 0.30 16.84
C ILE A 70 15.66 -1.08 17.48
N SER A 71 15.92 -1.13 18.79
CA SER A 71 15.95 -2.33 19.64
C SER A 71 15.03 -3.47 19.17
N SER A 72 15.65 -4.56 18.72
CA SER A 72 15.04 -5.77 18.13
C SER A 72 13.95 -6.40 19.01
N LEU A 73 14.06 -6.28 20.33
CA LEU A 73 13.09 -6.85 21.28
C LEU A 73 11.81 -6.02 21.41
N ARG A 74 11.93 -4.68 21.47
CA ARG A 74 10.76 -3.79 21.54
C ARG A 74 9.93 -3.90 20.26
N ASN A 75 10.61 -4.00 19.12
CA ASN A 75 9.97 -4.13 17.82
C ASN A 75 9.15 -5.43 17.68
N ARG A 76 9.66 -6.56 18.21
CA ARG A 76 8.93 -7.84 18.23
C ARG A 76 7.65 -7.77 19.07
N ILE A 77 7.71 -7.14 20.24
CA ILE A 77 6.54 -6.98 21.11
C ILE A 77 5.51 -6.05 20.45
N SER A 78 5.96 -4.92 19.89
CA SER A 78 5.11 -4.01 19.12
C SER A 78 4.45 -4.70 17.92
N TYR A 79 5.20 -5.51 17.18
CA TYR A 79 4.67 -6.31 16.07
C TYR A 79 3.58 -7.29 16.53
N ILE A 80 3.83 -8.06 17.59
CA ILE A 80 2.83 -9.01 18.14
C ILE A 80 1.57 -8.27 18.59
N LEU A 81 1.72 -7.12 19.25
CA LEU A 81 0.59 -6.29 19.69
C LEU A 81 -0.24 -5.82 18.49
N VAL A 82 0.40 -5.28 17.44
CA VAL A 82 -0.29 -4.83 16.22
C VAL A 82 -1.01 -5.99 15.55
N VAL A 83 -0.36 -7.14 15.38
CA VAL A 83 -0.97 -8.34 14.80
C VAL A 83 -2.17 -8.81 15.63
N ALA A 84 -2.08 -8.77 16.96
CA ALA A 84 -3.18 -9.13 17.84
C ALA A 84 -4.37 -8.16 17.71
N ILE A 85 -4.11 -6.85 17.71
CA ILE A 85 -5.13 -5.82 17.50
C ILE A 85 -5.85 -6.00 16.16
N LEU A 86 -5.10 -6.24 15.08
CA LEU A 86 -5.66 -6.48 13.75
C LEU A 86 -6.47 -7.78 13.69
N LYS A 87 -5.98 -8.87 14.30
CA LYS A 87 -6.71 -10.16 14.36
C LYS A 87 -7.98 -10.07 15.21
N LEU A 88 -7.98 -9.26 16.25
CA LEU A 88 -9.12 -9.05 17.14
C LEU A 88 -10.10 -8.00 16.60
N GLY A 89 -9.80 -7.36 15.47
CA GLY A 89 -10.66 -6.34 14.86
C GLY A 89 -10.90 -5.14 15.77
N LEU A 90 -9.98 -4.85 16.69
CA LEU A 90 -10.14 -3.74 17.62
C LEU A 90 -10.06 -2.42 16.84
N PRO A 91 -11.02 -1.49 17.02
CA PRO A 91 -10.99 -0.21 16.33
C PRO A 91 -9.80 0.61 16.85
N VAL A 92 -8.85 0.89 15.97
CA VAL A 92 -7.72 1.77 16.25
C VAL A 92 -8.02 3.13 15.63
N PRO A 93 -7.84 4.25 16.36
CA PRO A 93 -7.95 5.57 15.76
C PRO A 93 -6.97 5.67 14.59
N VAL A 94 -7.48 5.94 13.39
CA VAL A 94 -6.67 6.08 12.17
C VAL A 94 -5.89 7.39 12.29
N VAL A 95 -4.57 7.31 12.39
CA VAL A 95 -3.71 8.47 12.68
C VAL A 95 -3.35 9.25 11.41
N SER A 96 -3.50 8.66 10.22
CA SER A 96 -3.11 9.30 8.96
C SER A 96 -4.34 9.76 8.16
N HIS A 97 -4.80 10.99 8.42
CA HIS A 97 -5.72 11.69 7.52
C HIS A 97 -5.19 11.76 6.08
N GLU A 98 -3.87 11.68 5.91
CA GLU A 98 -3.20 11.60 4.61
C GLU A 98 -3.65 10.39 3.76
N MET A 99 -4.16 9.32 4.38
CA MET A 99 -4.67 8.14 3.66
C MET A 99 -6.17 8.20 3.34
N GLU A 100 -6.88 9.27 3.69
CA GLU A 100 -8.31 9.39 3.38
C GLU A 100 -8.53 9.72 1.89
N PRO A 101 -9.32 8.92 1.15
CA PRO A 101 -9.58 9.19 -0.26
C PRO A 101 -10.56 10.35 -0.45
N GLU A 102 -10.23 11.27 -1.34
CA GLU A 102 -11.04 12.45 -1.64
C GLU A 102 -12.07 12.18 -2.75
N GLY A 103 -11.84 11.15 -3.56
CA GLY A 103 -12.65 10.77 -4.72
C GLY A 103 -12.50 11.72 -5.92
N ARG A 104 -11.43 12.53 -5.97
CA ARG A 104 -11.21 13.53 -7.03
C ARG A 104 -10.44 12.99 -8.23
N SER A 105 -9.67 11.92 -8.03
CA SER A 105 -8.83 11.33 -9.06
C SER A 105 -9.63 10.43 -10.01
N SER A 106 -9.36 10.50 -11.31
CA SER A 106 -9.92 9.55 -12.28
C SER A 106 -9.24 8.19 -12.17
N LEU A 107 -9.89 7.11 -12.62
CA LEU A 107 -9.26 5.78 -12.61
C LEU A 107 -7.94 5.75 -13.39
N THR A 108 -7.89 6.39 -14.55
CA THR A 108 -6.67 6.47 -15.37
C THR A 108 -5.53 7.13 -14.60
N GLU A 109 -5.83 8.19 -13.84
CA GLU A 109 -4.83 8.88 -13.03
C GLU A 109 -4.39 8.01 -11.84
N LEU A 110 -5.32 7.32 -11.19
CA LEU A 110 -4.99 6.37 -10.13
C LEU A 110 -4.12 5.21 -10.64
N TYR A 111 -4.36 4.71 -11.86
CA TYR A 111 -3.55 3.65 -12.46
C TYR A 111 -2.12 4.12 -12.66
N ARG A 112 -1.96 5.30 -13.26
CA ARG A 112 -0.67 5.93 -13.50
C ARG A 112 0.09 6.12 -12.18
N GLN A 113 -0.57 6.62 -11.14
CA GLN A 113 0.03 6.81 -9.83
C GLN A 113 0.46 5.48 -9.18
N TRP A 114 -0.34 4.42 -9.35
CA TRP A 114 -0.02 3.10 -8.82
C TRP A 114 1.14 2.44 -9.56
N ASP A 115 1.22 2.60 -10.89
CA ASP A 115 2.37 2.15 -11.69
C ASP A 115 3.67 2.83 -11.23
N GLU A 116 3.62 4.14 -10.96
CA GLU A 116 4.78 4.89 -10.44
C GLU A 116 5.27 4.34 -9.10
N ASN A 117 4.34 4.03 -8.19
CA ASN A 117 4.67 3.44 -6.89
C ASN A 117 5.39 2.11 -7.05
N HIS A 118 4.86 1.23 -7.89
CA HIS A 118 5.43 -0.09 -8.12
C HIS A 118 6.78 -0.04 -8.82
N LEU A 119 6.96 0.88 -9.78
CA LEU A 119 8.26 1.13 -10.40
C LEU A 119 9.29 1.62 -9.37
N TRP A 120 8.89 2.50 -8.45
CA TRP A 120 9.75 2.91 -7.34
C TRP A 120 10.12 1.73 -6.45
N LEU A 121 9.15 0.89 -6.06
CA LEU A 121 9.37 -0.26 -5.18
C LEU A 121 10.30 -1.30 -5.81
N ARG A 122 10.13 -1.59 -7.11
CA ARG A 122 11.03 -2.48 -7.86
C ARG A 122 12.46 -1.96 -7.85
N ARG A 123 12.66 -0.68 -8.18
CA ARG A 123 13.98 -0.03 -8.15
C ARG A 123 14.60 -0.02 -6.75
N PHE A 124 13.77 0.15 -5.72
CA PHE A 124 14.22 0.08 -4.33
C PHE A 124 14.77 -1.31 -4.01
N VAL A 125 13.99 -2.36 -4.30
CA VAL A 125 14.39 -3.76 -4.05
C VAL A 125 15.62 -4.19 -4.87
N GLU A 126 15.74 -3.72 -6.11
CA GLU A 126 16.93 -3.96 -6.94
C GLU A 126 18.20 -3.38 -6.30
N LYS A 127 18.10 -2.19 -5.70
CA LYS A 127 19.21 -1.49 -5.05
C LYS A 127 19.56 -2.01 -3.65
N LEU A 128 18.73 -2.85 -3.04
CA LEU A 128 19.05 -3.41 -1.72
C LEU A 128 20.24 -4.37 -1.83
N PRO A 129 21.25 -4.28 -0.95
CA PRO A 129 22.36 -5.22 -0.92
C PRO A 129 21.89 -6.59 -0.39
N ALA A 130 22.64 -7.66 -0.68
CA ALA A 130 22.25 -9.02 -0.30
C ALA A 130 22.20 -9.27 1.22
N GLU A 131 22.86 -8.40 2.00
CA GLU A 131 22.89 -8.41 3.47
C GLU A 131 21.62 -7.84 4.12
N ASP A 132 20.85 -7.02 3.39
CA ASP A 132 19.63 -6.36 3.87
C ASP A 132 18.34 -7.07 3.39
N LEU A 133 18.49 -8.20 2.67
CA LEU A 133 17.40 -9.01 2.12
C LEU A 133 16.97 -10.13 3.05
#